data_AF-D8SUD4-F1
#
_entry.id   AF-D8SUD4-F1
#
_cell.length_a   1.000
_cell.length_b   1.000
_cell.length_c   1.000
_cell.angle_alpha   90.00
_cell.angle_beta   90.00
_cell.angle_gamma   90.00
#
_symmetry.space_group_name_H-M   'P 1'
#
loop_
_entity.id
_entity.type
_entity.pdbx_description
1 polymer ?
#
loop_
_entity_poly.entity_id
_entity_poly.type
_entity_poly.pdbx_seq_one_letter_code
_entity_poly.pdbx_strand_id
1 'polypeptide(L)'
;MASCTHHHDCADHSCAAEWSLHAHIDTAKVWALNEASPGSSKSVFKSWDQRLDLSGSLESNEDDPELILFIPFTTDVKIKSICVVGGTDGSSPSKMRAFINREDIDFSDARELLPVQEWDLAENLHGELEYPTRYPKFQGVANLTLHFPTNFGGTSTRIHYVGLKGESTKVNRDAVTNAVYEAYPNLSEHQIPGGTGAPEVS
;
A
#
# COMPACT_ATOMS: atom_id res chain seq x y z
N MET A 1 10.90 17.96 -41.60
CA MET A 1 11.73 17.17 -40.67
C MET A 1 10.81 16.67 -39.59
N ALA A 2 10.64 15.35 -39.50
CA ALA A 2 9.69 14.70 -38.62
C ALA A 2 10.15 14.82 -37.16
N SER A 3 9.30 15.42 -36.32
CA SER A 3 9.47 15.44 -34.87
C SER A 3 9.03 14.10 -34.33
N CYS A 4 9.96 13.31 -33.81
CA CYS A 4 9.67 12.04 -33.14
C CYS A 4 9.06 12.34 -31.78
N THR A 5 7.73 12.34 -31.68
CA THR A 5 6.99 12.29 -30.42
C THR A 5 7.12 10.89 -29.82
N HIS A 6 8.01 10.74 -28.84
CA HIS A 6 8.03 9.56 -27.98
C HIS A 6 6.83 9.62 -27.02
N HIS A 7 5.75 8.92 -27.37
CA HIS A 7 4.66 8.61 -26.44
C HIS A 7 5.17 7.52 -25.49
N HIS A 8 5.44 7.91 -24.25
CA HIS A 8 5.93 7.00 -23.21
C HIS A 8 4.74 6.24 -22.63
N ASP A 9 4.36 5.12 -23.25
CA ASP A 9 3.50 4.10 -22.63
C ASP A 9 4.29 3.37 -21.54
N CYS A 10 4.37 3.97 -20.34
CA CYS A 10 4.95 3.29 -19.17
C CYS A 10 4.29 3.66 -17.84
N ALA A 11 3.09 4.26 -17.86
CA ALA A 11 2.44 4.72 -16.64
C ALA A 11 1.73 3.61 -15.85
N ASP A 12 1.37 2.48 -16.48
CA ASP A 12 0.46 1.52 -15.82
C ASP A 12 1.20 0.40 -15.06
N HIS A 13 2.31 -0.12 -15.61
CA HIS A 13 3.05 -1.22 -14.98
C HIS A 13 3.85 -0.86 -13.73
N SER A 14 4.17 0.42 -13.51
CA SER A 14 4.87 0.85 -12.28
C SER A 14 3.92 1.13 -11.11
N CYS A 15 2.64 1.44 -11.38
CA CYS A 15 1.71 1.88 -10.35
C CYS A 15 1.35 0.74 -9.39
N ALA A 16 1.01 -0.45 -9.91
CA ALA A 16 0.65 -1.60 -9.09
C ALA A 16 1.77 -2.03 -8.11
N ALA A 17 3.04 -1.90 -8.52
CA ALA A 17 4.19 -2.25 -7.70
C ALA A 17 4.33 -1.36 -6.45
N GLU A 18 3.84 -0.11 -6.51
CA GLU A 18 3.88 0.81 -5.37
C GLU A 18 2.80 0.49 -4.32
N TRP A 19 1.70 -0.16 -4.71
CA TRP A 19 0.59 -0.61 -3.86
C TRP A 19 0.81 -2.03 -3.30
N SER A 20 2.04 -2.29 -2.88
CA SER A 20 2.52 -3.61 -2.47
C SER A 20 2.15 -4.01 -1.03
N LEU A 21 1.67 -3.07 -0.20
CA LEU A 21 1.44 -3.35 1.22
C LEU A 21 0.26 -4.28 1.48
N HIS A 22 -0.66 -4.47 0.52
CA HIS A 22 -1.77 -5.40 0.66
C HIS A 22 -1.30 -6.83 1.00
N ALA A 23 -0.16 -7.27 0.44
CA ALA A 23 0.43 -8.58 0.69
C ALA A 23 0.97 -8.74 2.13
N HIS A 24 1.15 -7.64 2.85
CA HIS A 24 1.67 -7.62 4.21
C HIS A 24 0.58 -7.46 5.27
N ILE A 25 -0.69 -7.31 4.89
CA ILE A 25 -1.82 -7.19 5.81
C ILE A 25 -2.17 -8.57 6.36
N ASP A 26 -2.30 -8.70 7.68
CA ASP A 26 -2.82 -9.90 8.34
C ASP A 26 -4.36 -9.87 8.31
N THR A 27 -4.93 -10.18 7.14
CA THR A 27 -6.38 -10.12 6.88
C THR A 27 -7.21 -11.01 7.81
N ALA A 28 -6.61 -12.04 8.42
CA ALA A 28 -7.29 -12.88 9.39
C ALA A 28 -7.63 -12.12 10.68
N LYS A 29 -6.79 -11.16 11.06
CA LYS A 29 -6.91 -10.33 12.28
C LYS A 29 -7.46 -8.94 12.05
N VAL A 30 -7.79 -8.59 10.81
CA VAL A 30 -8.57 -7.38 10.50
C VAL A 30 -9.94 -7.47 11.16
N TRP A 31 -10.37 -6.36 11.75
CA TRP A 31 -11.71 -6.17 12.28
C TRP A 31 -12.17 -4.74 12.05
N ALA A 32 -13.48 -4.53 12.14
CA ALA A 32 -14.10 -3.22 12.11
C ALA A 32 -15.12 -3.07 13.25
N LEU A 33 -15.31 -1.83 13.70
CA LEU A 33 -16.42 -1.47 14.58
C LEU A 33 -17.51 -0.81 13.74
N ASN A 34 -18.76 -1.08 14.11
CA ASN A 34 -19.97 -0.64 13.43
C ASN A 34 -20.12 -1.18 11.99
N GLU A 35 -19.52 -2.34 11.67
CA GLU A 35 -19.78 -3.00 10.39
C GLU A 35 -21.16 -3.68 10.36
N ALA A 36 -21.94 -3.44 9.31
CA ALA A 36 -23.30 -4.00 9.14
C ALA A 36 -23.29 -5.51 8.98
N SER A 37 -22.24 -6.06 8.37
CA SER A 37 -22.05 -7.49 8.17
C SER A 37 -20.73 -7.93 8.80
N PRO A 38 -20.75 -8.82 9.81
CA PRO A 38 -19.54 -9.27 10.49
C PRO A 38 -18.51 -9.86 9.51
N GLY A 39 -17.27 -9.37 9.58
CA GLY A 39 -16.17 -9.82 8.73
C GLY A 39 -16.14 -9.20 7.32
N SER A 40 -17.06 -8.29 7.00
CA SER A 40 -17.08 -7.55 5.72
C SER A 40 -15.83 -6.70 5.52
N SER A 41 -15.23 -6.23 6.62
CA SER A 41 -13.95 -5.51 6.67
C SER A 41 -12.79 -6.21 5.95
N LYS A 42 -12.82 -7.54 5.78
CA LYS A 42 -11.77 -8.29 5.08
C LYS A 42 -11.85 -8.13 3.56
N SER A 43 -13.05 -7.83 3.04
CA SER A 43 -13.32 -7.79 1.61
C SER A 43 -12.78 -6.53 0.90
N VAL A 44 -12.41 -5.49 1.66
CA VAL A 44 -11.91 -4.22 1.09
C VAL A 44 -10.41 -4.24 0.78
N PHE A 45 -9.69 -5.29 1.20
CA PHE A 45 -8.27 -5.46 0.90
C PHE A 45 -8.10 -6.36 -0.31
N LYS A 46 -7.78 -5.74 -1.44
CA LYS A 46 -7.58 -6.42 -2.74
C LYS A 46 -6.26 -5.96 -3.36
N SER A 47 -5.84 -6.61 -4.45
CA SER A 47 -4.73 -6.07 -5.24
C SER A 47 -5.16 -4.76 -5.94
N TRP A 48 -4.18 -3.95 -6.34
CA TRP A 48 -4.43 -2.67 -7.02
C TRP A 48 -5.25 -2.83 -8.31
N ASP A 49 -5.05 -3.93 -9.04
CA ASP A 49 -5.78 -4.24 -10.28
C ASP A 49 -7.27 -4.52 -10.01
N GLN A 50 -7.61 -4.94 -8.79
CA GLN A 50 -8.96 -5.26 -8.34
C GLN A 50 -9.62 -4.12 -7.57
N ARG A 51 -9.01 -2.93 -7.52
CA ARG A 51 -9.54 -1.79 -6.74
C ARG A 51 -10.95 -1.33 -7.15
N LEU A 52 -11.36 -1.63 -8.38
CA LEU A 52 -12.69 -1.31 -8.94
C LEU A 52 -13.65 -2.50 -8.90
N ASP A 53 -13.24 -3.64 -8.35
CA ASP A 53 -14.15 -4.75 -8.13
C ASP A 53 -15.05 -4.44 -6.93
N LEU A 54 -16.32 -4.15 -7.22
CA LEU A 54 -17.34 -3.79 -6.23
C LEU A 54 -18.03 -5.00 -5.59
N SER A 55 -17.58 -6.23 -5.87
CA SER A 55 -18.19 -7.48 -5.37
C SER A 55 -18.17 -7.62 -3.84
N GLY A 56 -17.31 -6.85 -3.15
CA GLY A 56 -17.20 -6.82 -1.70
C GLY A 56 -17.15 -5.38 -1.19
N SER A 57 -17.72 -5.15 -0.01
CA SER A 57 -17.70 -3.86 0.66
C SER A 57 -17.80 -4.00 2.17
N LEU A 58 -17.11 -3.11 2.87
CA LEU A 58 -17.39 -2.78 4.26
C LEU A 58 -18.48 -1.71 4.27
N GLU A 59 -19.54 -1.93 5.03
CA GLU A 59 -20.63 -0.97 5.21
C GLU A 59 -20.88 -0.74 6.69
N SER A 60 -21.20 0.50 7.06
CA SER A 60 -21.61 0.86 8.41
C SER A 60 -23.05 0.43 8.70
N ASN A 61 -23.43 0.36 9.97
CA ASN A 61 -24.83 0.15 10.31
C ASN A 61 -25.73 1.25 9.72
N GLU A 62 -26.98 0.90 9.46
CA GLU A 62 -27.98 1.83 8.95
C GLU A 62 -28.16 3.00 9.92
N ASP A 63 -28.27 4.22 9.38
CA ASP A 63 -28.40 5.49 10.11
C ASP A 63 -27.20 5.87 11.02
N ASP A 64 -26.12 5.11 11.00
CA ASP A 64 -24.86 5.45 11.67
C ASP A 64 -23.67 5.34 10.71
N PRO A 65 -23.18 6.47 10.15
CA PRO A 65 -22.08 6.45 9.18
C PRO A 65 -20.70 6.21 9.80
N GLU A 66 -20.57 6.22 11.14
CA GLU A 66 -19.25 6.15 11.78
C GLU A 66 -18.65 4.74 11.68
N LEU A 67 -17.41 4.63 11.22
CA LEU A 67 -16.69 3.35 11.10
C LEU A 67 -15.28 3.43 11.67
N ILE A 68 -14.84 2.33 12.29
CA ILE A 68 -13.42 2.11 12.61
C ILE A 68 -12.98 0.82 11.92
N LEU A 69 -11.82 0.86 11.27
CA LEU A 69 -11.18 -0.26 10.60
C LEU A 69 -9.77 -0.46 11.15
N PHE A 70 -9.51 -1.62 11.75
CA PHE A 70 -8.20 -2.00 12.26
C PHE A 70 -7.46 -2.92 11.30
N ILE A 71 -6.20 -2.57 11.02
CA ILE A 71 -5.37 -3.18 9.98
C ILE A 71 -4.02 -3.58 10.59
N PRO A 72 -3.87 -4.83 11.03
CA PRO A 72 -2.59 -5.35 11.48
C PRO A 72 -1.70 -5.75 10.29
N PHE A 73 -0.40 -5.52 10.40
CA PHE A 73 0.58 -5.98 9.42
C PHE A 73 1.38 -7.18 9.97
N THR A 74 1.80 -8.05 9.06
CA THR A 74 2.66 -9.22 9.35
C THR A 74 4.13 -8.83 9.58
N THR A 75 4.50 -7.62 9.18
CA THR A 75 5.79 -7.00 9.40
C THR A 75 5.59 -5.49 9.51
N ASP A 76 6.51 -4.80 10.17
CA ASP A 76 6.48 -3.34 10.18
C ASP A 76 6.56 -2.78 8.75
N VAL A 77 5.72 -1.79 8.45
CA VAL A 77 5.67 -1.13 7.15
C VAL A 77 5.95 0.37 7.27
N LYS A 78 6.28 0.97 6.14
CA LYS A 78 6.37 2.41 5.94
C LYS A 78 5.27 2.81 4.98
N ILE A 79 4.31 3.61 5.43
CA ILE A 79 3.15 3.99 4.61
C ILE A 79 3.46 5.34 3.97
N LYS A 80 3.36 5.41 2.65
CA LYS A 80 3.55 6.64 1.85
C LYS A 80 2.22 7.30 1.55
N SER A 81 1.26 6.53 1.03
CA SER A 81 -0.07 7.02 0.67
C SER A 81 -1.15 5.97 0.97
N ILE A 82 -2.38 6.44 1.13
CA ILE A 82 -3.58 5.63 1.33
C ILE A 82 -4.53 5.93 0.17
N CYS A 83 -5.19 4.92 -0.38
CA CYS A 83 -6.30 5.09 -1.34
C CYS A 83 -7.55 4.47 -0.73
N VAL A 84 -8.67 5.17 -0.84
CA VAL A 84 -9.97 4.69 -0.39
C VAL A 84 -10.93 4.84 -1.57
N VAL A 85 -11.63 3.77 -1.92
CA VAL A 85 -12.76 3.79 -2.86
C VAL A 85 -14.02 3.57 -2.03
N GLY A 86 -14.84 4.61 -1.94
CA GLY A 86 -16.11 4.59 -1.24
C GLY A 86 -17.28 4.16 -2.13
N GLY A 87 -18.49 4.11 -1.55
CA GLY A 87 -19.73 3.85 -2.26
C GLY A 87 -20.28 5.06 -3.01
N THR A 88 -21.39 4.86 -3.72
CA THR A 88 -22.10 5.91 -4.49
C THR A 88 -23.14 6.62 -3.65
N ASP A 89 -23.80 7.64 -4.23
CA ASP A 89 -24.98 8.29 -3.64
C ASP A 89 -24.73 8.88 -2.23
N GLY A 90 -23.54 9.45 -2.01
CA GLY A 90 -23.16 10.07 -0.74
C GLY A 90 -22.70 9.10 0.35
N SER A 91 -22.69 7.79 0.09
CA SER A 91 -22.19 6.78 1.04
C SER A 91 -20.66 6.69 1.12
N SER A 92 -19.93 7.40 0.23
CA SER A 92 -18.48 7.52 0.32
C SER A 92 -18.06 8.24 1.62
N PRO A 93 -16.99 7.78 2.32
CA PRO A 93 -16.49 8.50 3.48
C PRO A 93 -15.95 9.87 3.07
N SER A 94 -16.24 10.90 3.87
CA SER A 94 -15.82 12.28 3.63
C SER A 94 -14.64 12.71 4.49
N LYS A 95 -14.32 11.95 5.53
CA LYS A 95 -13.19 12.20 6.42
C LYS A 95 -12.52 10.91 6.84
N MET A 96 -11.20 10.94 7.01
CA MET A 96 -10.41 9.82 7.50
C MET A 96 -9.41 10.31 8.55
N ARG A 97 -9.31 9.59 9.65
CA ARG A 97 -8.29 9.77 10.70
C ARG A 97 -7.46 8.51 10.82
N ALA A 98 -6.15 8.65 10.96
CA ALA A 98 -5.25 7.53 11.15
C ALA A 98 -4.59 7.54 12.53
N PHE A 99 -4.61 6.38 13.17
CA PHE A 99 -3.83 6.06 14.37
C PHE A 99 -2.90 4.89 14.02
N ILE A 100 -1.70 4.88 14.58
CA ILE A 100 -0.72 3.82 14.32
C ILE A 100 -0.31 3.18 15.63
N ASN A 101 -0.01 1.88 15.59
CA ASN A 101 0.52 1.12 16.71
C ASN A 101 -0.39 1.18 17.96
N ARG A 102 -1.71 1.18 17.75
CA ARG A 102 -2.77 1.18 18.77
C ARG A 102 -3.91 0.27 18.31
N GLU A 103 -4.11 -0.83 19.03
CA GLU A 103 -5.19 -1.80 18.78
C GLU A 103 -6.45 -1.54 19.61
N ASP A 104 -6.35 -0.62 20.56
CA ASP A 104 -7.36 -0.31 21.57
C ASP A 104 -8.24 0.89 21.22
N ILE A 105 -8.18 1.39 19.98
CA ILE A 105 -8.94 2.58 19.57
C ILE A 105 -10.42 2.22 19.37
N ASP A 106 -11.27 2.79 20.22
CA ASP A 106 -12.72 2.81 20.05
C ASP A 106 -13.26 4.19 19.58
N PHE A 107 -14.59 4.36 19.53
CA PHE A 107 -15.21 5.62 19.11
C PHE A 107 -14.99 6.78 20.09
N SER A 108 -14.80 6.50 21.38
CA SER A 108 -14.48 7.52 22.39
C SER A 108 -13.03 7.99 22.17
N ASP A 109 -12.10 7.05 22.07
CA ASP A 109 -10.69 7.32 21.79
C ASP A 109 -10.50 8.07 20.47
N ALA A 110 -11.21 7.67 19.41
CA ALA A 110 -11.11 8.29 18.09
C ALA A 110 -11.58 9.76 18.05
N ARG A 111 -12.34 10.21 19.05
CA ARG A 111 -12.83 11.58 19.21
C ARG A 111 -11.94 12.41 20.14
N GLU A 112 -11.34 11.78 21.14
CA GLU A 112 -10.54 12.46 22.18
C GLU A 112 -9.04 12.49 21.87
N LEU A 113 -8.51 11.42 21.28
CA LEU A 113 -7.09 11.31 20.96
C LEU A 113 -6.74 12.06 19.68
N LEU A 114 -5.54 12.64 19.66
CA LEU A 114 -5.01 13.27 18.46
C LEU A 114 -4.61 12.20 17.44
N PRO A 115 -5.22 12.17 16.24
CA PRO A 115 -4.77 11.27 15.19
C PRO A 115 -3.37 11.65 14.73
N VAL A 116 -2.61 10.67 14.23
CA VAL A 116 -1.30 10.90 13.62
C VAL A 116 -1.43 11.87 12.44
N GLN A 117 -2.52 11.69 11.68
CA GLN A 117 -2.95 12.54 10.58
C GLN A 117 -4.45 12.37 10.32
N GLU A 118 -5.06 13.46 9.85
CA GLU A 118 -6.45 13.53 9.38
C GLU A 118 -6.46 14.03 7.93
N TRP A 119 -7.43 13.56 7.13
CA TRP A 119 -7.68 13.99 5.76
C TRP A 119 -9.18 14.24 5.57
N ASP A 120 -9.49 15.32 4.85
CA ASP A 120 -10.78 15.47 4.19
C ASP A 120 -10.70 14.71 2.86
N LEU A 121 -11.59 13.74 2.68
CA LEU A 121 -11.64 12.89 1.50
C LEU A 121 -12.48 13.55 0.40
N ALA A 122 -12.30 13.07 -0.83
CA ALA A 122 -13.17 13.30 -1.98
C ALA A 122 -13.71 11.95 -2.46
N GLU A 123 -14.88 11.95 -3.11
CA GLU A 123 -15.45 10.76 -3.73
C GLU A 123 -14.49 10.21 -4.79
N ASN A 124 -14.04 8.96 -4.61
CA ASN A 124 -13.00 8.34 -5.41
C ASN A 124 -13.51 7.09 -6.13
N LEU A 125 -14.59 7.25 -6.89
CA LEU A 125 -15.27 6.13 -7.57
C LEU A 125 -14.38 5.39 -8.59
N HIS A 126 -13.33 6.05 -9.08
CA HIS A 126 -12.37 5.51 -10.05
C HIS A 126 -11.07 5.00 -9.42
N GLY A 127 -10.90 5.12 -8.10
CA GLY A 127 -9.71 4.63 -7.39
C GLY A 127 -8.40 5.29 -7.83
N GLU A 128 -8.46 6.55 -8.26
CA GLU A 128 -7.32 7.33 -8.77
C GLU A 128 -6.77 8.29 -7.72
N LEU A 129 -7.56 8.61 -6.68
CA LEU A 129 -7.14 9.53 -5.63
C LEU A 129 -6.25 8.83 -4.60
N GLU A 130 -5.11 9.45 -4.34
CA GLU A 130 -4.16 9.06 -3.31
C GLU A 130 -4.10 10.13 -2.22
N TYR A 131 -4.13 9.69 -0.96
CA TYR A 131 -3.98 10.55 0.22
C TYR A 131 -2.57 10.37 0.78
N PRO A 132 -1.65 11.32 0.53
CA PRO A 132 -0.28 11.22 1.01
C PRO A 132 -0.24 11.33 2.53
N THR A 133 0.58 10.50 3.13
CA THR A 133 0.89 10.55 4.56
C THR A 133 2.05 11.51 4.82
N ARG A 134 2.15 11.99 6.07
CA ARG A 134 3.36 12.60 6.61
C ARG A 134 4.37 11.49 6.84
N TYR A 135 5.00 11.03 5.77
CA TYR A 135 5.86 9.86 5.72
C TYR A 135 6.80 9.67 6.94
N PRO A 136 7.46 10.71 7.50
CA PRO A 136 8.29 10.56 8.70
C PRO A 136 7.54 10.05 9.95
N LYS A 137 6.23 10.30 10.05
CA LYS A 137 5.38 9.81 11.14
C LYS A 137 4.86 8.39 10.90
N PHE A 138 4.86 7.92 9.66
CA PHE A 138 4.34 6.62 9.24
C PHE A 138 5.49 5.64 8.94
N GLN A 139 6.53 5.67 9.77
CA GLN A 139 7.64 4.72 9.74
C GLN A 139 7.43 3.67 10.83
N GLY A 140 7.68 2.38 10.52
CA GLY A 140 7.61 1.33 11.53
C GLY A 140 6.19 1.09 12.05
N VAL A 141 5.22 1.03 11.13
CA VAL A 141 3.81 0.81 11.45
C VAL A 141 3.56 -0.69 11.52
N ALA A 142 3.28 -1.20 12.72
CA ALA A 142 2.91 -2.60 12.97
C ALA A 142 1.39 -2.83 12.84
N ASN A 143 0.60 -1.80 13.16
CA ASN A 143 -0.84 -1.77 12.90
C ASN A 143 -1.31 -0.34 12.59
N LEU A 144 -2.37 -0.24 11.80
CA LEU A 144 -3.01 1.00 11.39
C LEU A 144 -4.49 0.93 11.74
N THR A 145 -5.00 1.94 12.42
CA THR A 145 -6.43 2.11 12.67
C THR A 145 -6.93 3.32 11.91
N LEU A 146 -7.92 3.09 11.03
CA LEU A 146 -8.59 4.12 10.26
C LEU A 146 -9.97 4.39 10.86
N HIS A 147 -10.25 5.64 11.19
CA HIS A 147 -11.56 6.10 11.64
C HIS A 147 -12.19 6.98 10.57
N PHE A 148 -13.42 6.65 10.19
CA PHE A 148 -14.25 7.36 9.23
C PHE A 148 -15.47 7.92 9.96
N PRO A 149 -15.42 9.18 10.44
CA PRO A 149 -16.49 9.75 11.25
C PRO A 149 -17.74 10.14 10.46
N THR A 150 -17.58 10.46 9.17
CA THR A 150 -18.64 11.03 8.33
C THR A 150 -18.52 10.58 6.88
N ASN A 151 -19.63 10.67 6.15
CA ASN A 151 -19.73 10.44 4.70
C ASN A 151 -20.20 11.71 3.97
N PHE A 152 -20.54 11.61 2.69
CA PHE A 152 -21.02 12.71 1.84
C PHE A 152 -22.54 12.94 1.92
N GLY A 153 -23.19 12.52 3.01
CA GLY A 153 -24.63 12.73 3.25
C GLY A 153 -25.49 11.49 2.97
N GLY A 154 -24.88 10.32 2.77
CA GLY A 154 -25.56 9.04 2.76
C GLY A 154 -26.00 8.60 4.18
N THR A 155 -26.90 7.62 4.25
CA THR A 155 -27.38 7.06 5.53
C THR A 155 -26.37 6.12 6.18
N SER A 156 -25.60 5.39 5.38
CA SER A 156 -24.48 4.54 5.81
C SER A 156 -23.20 4.91 5.06
N THR A 157 -22.05 4.57 5.63
CA THR A 157 -20.75 4.67 4.98
C THR A 157 -20.42 3.34 4.32
N ARG A 158 -20.07 3.36 3.03
CA ARG A 158 -19.65 2.17 2.28
C ARG A 158 -18.23 2.36 1.73
N ILE A 159 -17.40 1.33 1.89
CA ILE A 159 -16.02 1.27 1.41
C ILE A 159 -15.85 -0.02 0.61
N HIS A 160 -15.42 0.10 -0.64
CA HIS A 160 -15.16 -1.03 -1.54
C HIS A 160 -13.69 -1.43 -1.55
N TYR A 161 -12.78 -0.48 -1.37
CA TYR A 161 -11.35 -0.74 -1.43
C TYR A 161 -10.57 0.18 -0.50
N VAL A 162 -9.59 -0.40 0.20
CA VAL A 162 -8.55 0.33 0.94
C VAL A 162 -7.18 -0.13 0.44
N GLY A 163 -6.51 0.74 -0.30
CA GLY A 163 -5.15 0.55 -0.78
C GLY A 163 -4.14 1.22 0.14
N LEU A 164 -2.99 0.57 0.32
CA LEU A 164 -1.84 1.13 1.04
C LEU A 164 -0.60 1.09 0.15
N LYS A 165 -0.03 2.26 -0.12
CA LYS A 165 1.20 2.45 -0.90
C LYS A 165 2.37 2.65 0.05
N GLY A 166 3.48 1.94 -0.16
CA GLY A 166 4.61 2.00 0.75
C GLY A 166 5.60 0.85 0.64
N GLU A 167 6.36 0.64 1.70
CA GLU A 167 7.46 -0.34 1.72
C GLU A 167 7.42 -1.17 3.01
N SER A 168 7.62 -2.48 2.91
CA SER A 168 7.83 -3.34 4.07
C SER A 168 9.26 -3.20 4.60
N THR A 169 9.44 -3.26 5.91
CA THR A 169 10.75 -3.05 6.55
C THR A 169 11.66 -4.29 6.48
N LYS A 170 11.12 -5.47 6.14
CA LYS A 170 11.95 -6.64 5.83
C LYS A 170 12.62 -6.47 4.48
N VAL A 171 13.95 -6.65 4.47
CA VAL A 171 14.77 -6.69 3.25
C VAL A 171 14.13 -7.64 2.26
N ASN A 172 13.62 -7.08 1.18
CA ASN A 172 13.13 -7.81 0.03
C ASN A 172 14.30 -8.62 -0.55
N ARG A 173 14.47 -9.86 -0.10
CA ARG A 173 15.40 -10.83 -0.71
C ARG A 173 14.84 -11.41 -2.02
N ASP A 174 13.64 -10.99 -2.43
CA ASP A 174 12.88 -11.60 -3.54
C ASP A 174 12.87 -10.74 -4.82
N ALA A 175 13.36 -9.49 -4.75
CA ALA A 175 13.48 -8.60 -5.91
C ALA A 175 14.78 -8.83 -6.73
N VAL A 176 15.60 -9.82 -6.38
CA VAL A 176 16.81 -10.22 -7.13
C VAL A 176 16.78 -11.71 -7.46
N THR A 177 15.70 -12.16 -8.10
CA THR A 177 15.61 -13.56 -8.59
C THR A 177 15.45 -13.66 -10.11
N ASN A 178 15.52 -12.53 -10.84
CA ASN A 178 15.41 -12.50 -12.32
C ASN A 178 16.54 -11.71 -13.00
N ALA A 179 17.78 -11.89 -12.55
CA ALA A 179 18.96 -11.46 -13.29
C ALA A 179 20.02 -12.56 -13.30
N VAL A 180 19.70 -13.70 -13.91
CA VAL A 180 20.71 -14.64 -14.39
C VAL A 180 20.38 -15.01 -15.83
N TYR A 181 21.09 -14.40 -16.77
CA TYR A 181 21.49 -15.10 -17.99
C TYR A 181 22.86 -14.59 -18.47
N GLU A 182 23.88 -15.33 -18.01
CA GLU A 182 25.08 -15.78 -18.71
C GLU A 182 26.02 -14.75 -19.37
N ALA A 183 27.10 -14.40 -18.66
CA ALA A 183 28.40 -14.20 -19.30
C ALA A 183 29.40 -15.18 -18.67
N TYR A 184 29.63 -16.31 -19.32
CA TYR A 184 30.71 -17.23 -18.95
C TYR A 184 32.05 -16.50 -19.06
N PRO A 185 32.90 -16.52 -18.01
CA PRO A 185 34.29 -16.11 -18.16
C PRO A 185 35.01 -17.22 -18.93
N ASN A 186 35.25 -17.02 -20.22
CA ASN A 186 36.18 -17.88 -20.95
C ASN A 186 37.61 -17.44 -20.61
N LEU A 187 38.08 -17.87 -19.43
CA LEU A 187 39.49 -17.88 -19.06
C LEU A 187 40.12 -19.09 -19.75
N SER A 188 40.39 -18.95 -21.04
CA SER A 188 41.28 -19.86 -21.76
C SER A 188 42.19 -19.02 -22.65
N GLU A 189 43.38 -18.81 -22.11
CA GLU A 189 44.64 -18.91 -22.84
C GLU A 189 44.91 -17.89 -23.94
N HIS A 190 45.43 -16.72 -23.52
CA HIS A 190 46.51 -16.10 -24.28
C HIS A 190 47.80 -16.28 -23.47
N GLN A 191 48.56 -17.33 -23.79
CA GLN A 191 49.92 -17.51 -23.28
C GLN A 191 50.80 -16.38 -23.82
N ILE A 192 51.30 -15.54 -22.91
CA ILE A 192 52.47 -14.70 -23.14
C ILE A 192 53.72 -15.60 -23.04
N PRO A 193 54.55 -15.73 -24.10
CA PRO A 193 55.81 -16.44 -24.00
C PRO A 193 56.73 -15.71 -23.01
N GLY A 194 57.19 -16.45 -22.00
CA GLY A 194 57.93 -15.95 -20.86
C GLY A 194 59.24 -15.24 -21.22
N GLY A 195 59.46 -14.11 -20.55
CA GLY A 195 60.80 -13.60 -20.28
C GLY A 195 61.42 -14.41 -19.15
N THR A 196 62.56 -15.05 -19.42
CA THR A 196 63.41 -15.63 -18.39
C THR A 196 64.68 -14.79 -18.35
N GLY A 197 64.93 -14.19 -17.19
CA GLY A 197 66.10 -13.35 -16.94
C GLY A 197 67.42 -14.14 -16.97
N ALA A 198 68.49 -13.41 -17.24
CA ALA A 198 69.88 -13.84 -17.07
C ALA A 198 70.18 -14.31 -15.64
N PRO A 199 71.26 -15.06 -15.42
CA PRO A 199 72.49 -14.41 -14.96
C PRO A 199 73.81 -14.95 -15.55
N GLU A 200 74.87 -14.30 -15.07
CA GLU A 200 76.29 -14.20 -15.41
C GLU A 200 77.16 -15.48 -15.29
N VAL A 201 78.40 -15.33 -15.80
CA VAL A 201 79.68 -16.09 -15.59
C VAL A 201 79.99 -17.34 -16.46
N SER A 202 80.92 -17.18 -17.41
CA SER A 202 82.35 -17.54 -17.25
C SER A 202 83.19 -17.00 -18.40
#